data_AF-A0A529LUQ7-F1
#
_entry.id   AF-A0A529LUQ7-F1
#
_cell.length_a   1.000
_cell.length_b   1.000
_cell.length_c   1.000
_cell.angle_alpha   90.00
_cell.angle_beta   90.00
_cell.angle_gamma   90.00
#
_symmetry.space_group_name_H-M   'P 1'
#
loop_
_entity.id
_entity.type
_entity.pdbx_description
1 polymer ?
#
loop_
_entity_poly.entity_id
_entity_poly.type
_entity_poly.pdbx_seq_one_letter_code
_entity_poly.pdbx_strand_id
1 'polypeptide(L)'
;MIAGRSTSSRIFGGIGLYAAIAAYVIFALFPVFWTLKISVTPERLLYSEGITFWPSEATLKNFATVLEASDFPRYFLNSVIVSVSTAALVTVIATLAGYAMSRFTFRGKRG
;
A
#
# COMPACT_ATOMS: atom_id res chain seq x y z
N MET A 1 6.74 35.88 -28.43
CA MET A 1 5.45 35.22 -28.72
C MET A 1 5.49 33.81 -28.16
N ILE A 2 4.83 33.53 -27.04
CA ILE A 2 4.66 32.16 -26.54
C ILE A 2 3.28 31.71 -26.99
N ALA A 3 3.20 30.79 -27.94
CA ALA A 3 1.95 30.20 -28.38
C ALA A 3 1.28 29.50 -27.19
N GLY A 4 0.22 30.12 -26.65
CA GLY A 4 -0.59 29.53 -25.60
C GLY A 4 -1.22 28.25 -26.12
N ARG A 5 -0.82 27.10 -25.53
CA ARG A 5 -1.45 25.81 -25.84
C ARG A 5 -2.96 25.95 -25.66
N SER A 6 -3.71 25.72 -26.74
CA SER A 6 -5.18 25.75 -26.78
C SER A 6 -5.78 25.04 -25.56
N THR A 7 -6.74 25.68 -24.88
CA THR A 7 -7.45 25.13 -23.71
C THR A 7 -7.98 23.72 -23.95
N SER A 8 -8.37 23.41 -25.19
CA SER A 8 -8.81 22.08 -25.61
C SER A 8 -7.70 21.02 -25.47
N SER A 9 -6.46 21.33 -25.89
CA SER A 9 -5.30 20.42 -25.71
C SER A 9 -4.95 20.16 -24.24
N ARG A 10 -5.30 21.08 -23.32
CA ARG A 10 -5.11 20.89 -21.87
C ARG A 10 -6.17 19.95 -21.29
N ILE A 11 -7.42 20.05 -21.76
CA ILE A 11 -8.52 19.18 -21.33
C ILE A 11 -8.34 17.76 -21.85
N PHE A 12 -8.03 17.59 -23.15
CA PHE A 12 -7.76 16.26 -23.72
C PHE A 12 -6.53 15.60 -23.07
N GLY A 13 -5.48 16.38 -22.76
CA GLY A 13 -4.34 15.89 -21.99
C GLY A 13 -4.71 15.50 -20.55
N GLY A 14 -5.60 16.26 -19.91
CA GLY A 14 -6.11 15.95 -18.56
C GLY A 14 -6.91 14.64 -18.54
N ILE A 15 -7.89 14.47 -19.45
CA ILE A 15 -8.71 13.26 -19.53
C ILE A 15 -7.82 12.03 -19.81
N GLY A 16 -6.88 12.14 -20.75
CA GLY A 16 -5.95 11.05 -21.04
C GLY A 16 -5.08 10.67 -19.85
N LEU A 17 -4.58 11.66 -19.09
CA LEU A 17 -3.82 11.43 -17.87
C LEU A 17 -4.67 10.74 -16.79
N TYR A 18 -5.88 11.22 -16.52
CA TYR A 18 -6.76 10.61 -15.51
C TYR A 18 -7.18 9.20 -15.89
N ALA A 19 -7.45 8.94 -17.17
CA ALA A 19 -7.74 7.59 -17.66
C ALA A 19 -6.54 6.65 -17.48
N ALA A 20 -5.33 7.10 -17.78
CA ALA A 20 -4.11 6.32 -17.57
C ALA A 20 -3.86 6.03 -16.08
N ILE A 21 -4.06 7.03 -15.20
CA ILE A 21 -3.96 6.86 -13.75
C ILE A 21 -5.01 5.85 -13.26
N ALA A 22 -6.27 5.97 -13.72
CA ALA A 22 -7.33 5.06 -13.32
C ALA A 22 -7.03 3.62 -13.76
N ALA A 23 -6.56 3.42 -14.99
CA ALA A 23 -6.15 2.10 -15.48
C ALA A 23 -5.00 1.51 -14.65
N TYR A 24 -3.99 2.33 -14.31
CA TYR A 24 -2.89 1.91 -13.45
C TYR A 24 -3.37 1.53 -12.04
N VAL A 25 -4.26 2.31 -11.45
CA VAL A 25 -4.82 2.02 -10.12
C VAL A 25 -5.63 0.72 -10.14
N ILE A 26 -6.48 0.50 -11.14
CA ILE A 26 -7.23 -0.76 -11.29
C ILE A 26 -6.27 -1.94 -11.39
N PHE A 27 -5.23 -1.83 -12.22
CA PHE A 27 -4.21 -2.86 -12.36
C PHE A 27 -3.46 -3.13 -11.04
N ALA A 28 -3.06 -2.08 -10.32
CA ALA A 28 -2.36 -2.19 -9.05
C ALA A 28 -3.23 -2.78 -7.93
N LEU A 29 -4.54 -2.50 -7.94
CA LEU A 29 -5.49 -3.01 -6.95
C LEU A 29 -6.00 -4.41 -7.27
N PHE A 30 -5.88 -4.87 -8.52
CA PHE A 30 -6.31 -6.21 -8.92
C PHE A 30 -5.76 -7.35 -8.02
N PRO A 31 -4.45 -7.45 -7.72
CA PRO A 31 -3.93 -8.48 -6.81
C PRO A 31 -4.50 -8.33 -5.39
N VAL A 32 -4.71 -7.11 -4.90
CA VAL A 32 -5.30 -6.86 -3.58
C VAL A 32 -6.74 -7.36 -3.54
N PHE A 33 -7.52 -7.06 -4.58
CA PHE A 33 -8.88 -7.58 -4.75
C PHE A 33 -8.88 -9.12 -4.73
N TRP A 34 -7.96 -9.75 -5.45
CA TRP A 34 -7.86 -11.21 -5.50
C TRP A 34 -7.56 -11.84 -4.12
N THR A 35 -6.63 -11.24 -3.37
CA THR A 35 -6.33 -11.67 -1.99
C THR A 35 -7.51 -11.49 -1.05
N LEU A 36 -8.23 -10.37 -1.15
CA LEU A 36 -9.44 -10.11 -0.37
C LEU A 36 -10.56 -11.11 -0.69
N LYS A 37 -10.73 -11.48 -1.97
CA LYS A 37 -11.68 -12.51 -2.37
C LYS A 37 -11.35 -13.85 -1.74
N ILE A 38 -10.09 -14.26 -1.79
CA ILE A 38 -9.64 -15.53 -1.19
C ILE A 38 -9.85 -15.53 0.32
N SER A 39 -9.58 -14.42 1.01
CA SER A 39 -9.71 -14.35 2.48
C SER A 39 -11.15 -14.58 2.97
N VAL A 40 -12.16 -14.23 2.17
CA VAL A 40 -13.58 -14.48 2.48
C VAL A 40 -14.14 -15.76 1.85
N THR A 41 -13.38 -16.47 1.03
CA THR A 41 -13.84 -17.70 0.37
C THR A 41 -13.56 -18.91 1.27
N PRO A 42 -14.55 -19.78 1.56
CA PRO A 42 -14.33 -21.02 2.30
C PRO A 42 -13.28 -21.92 1.62
N GLU A 43 -12.40 -22.56 2.41
CA GLU A 43 -11.31 -23.41 1.90
C GLU A 43 -11.77 -24.49 0.90
N ARG A 44 -12.93 -25.11 1.15
CA ARG A 44 -13.51 -26.12 0.26
C ARG A 44 -13.80 -25.60 -1.16
N LEU A 45 -14.10 -24.30 -1.28
CA LEU A 45 -14.46 -23.65 -2.54
C LEU A 45 -13.24 -23.13 -3.30
N LEU A 46 -12.10 -22.94 -2.62
CA LEU A 46 -10.87 -22.44 -3.24
C LEU A 46 -10.36 -23.35 -4.37
N TYR A 47 -10.58 -24.66 -4.24
CA TYR A 47 -10.13 -25.66 -5.21
C TYR A 47 -11.24 -26.17 -6.14
N SER A 48 -12.52 -25.97 -5.80
CA SER A 48 -13.65 -26.51 -6.56
C SER A 48 -14.28 -25.51 -7.55
N GLU A 49 -14.27 -24.20 -7.26
CA GLU A 49 -14.97 -23.21 -8.08
C GLU A 49 -14.14 -22.64 -9.25
N GLY A 50 -12.85 -22.94 -9.32
CA GLY A 50 -11.97 -22.41 -10.37
C GLY A 50 -11.79 -20.88 -10.30
N ILE A 51 -11.57 -20.23 -11.44
CA ILE A 51 -11.27 -18.79 -11.54
C ILE A 51 -12.59 -18.00 -11.65
N THR A 52 -13.36 -17.97 -10.57
CA THR A 52 -14.54 -17.08 -10.44
C THR A 52 -14.14 -15.75 -9.81
N PHE A 53 -14.73 -14.65 -10.32
CA PHE A 53 -14.53 -13.30 -9.79
C PHE A 53 -15.23 -13.09 -8.43
N TRP A 54 -16.28 -13.85 -8.15
CA TRP A 54 -17.02 -13.82 -6.90
C TRP A 54 -17.29 -15.26 -6.42
N PRO A 55 -17.07 -15.58 -5.14
CA PRO A 55 -17.32 -16.92 -4.61
C PRO A 55 -18.83 -17.16 -4.49
N SER A 56 -19.29 -18.41 -4.63
CA SER A 56 -20.71 -18.73 -4.42
C SER A 56 -21.17 -18.47 -2.98
N GLU A 57 -20.24 -18.59 -2.03
CA GLU A 57 -20.46 -18.33 -0.62
C GLU A 57 -19.31 -17.53 -0.02
N ALA A 58 -19.64 -16.53 0.79
CA ALA A 58 -18.68 -15.74 1.57
C ALA A 58 -18.76 -16.10 3.05
N THR A 59 -17.61 -16.20 3.71
CA THR A 59 -17.51 -16.49 5.14
C THR A 59 -16.42 -15.65 5.81
N LEU A 60 -16.64 -15.32 7.08
CA LEU A 60 -15.62 -14.70 7.94
C LEU A 60 -14.87 -15.72 8.80
N LYS A 61 -15.18 -17.02 8.65
CA LYS A 61 -14.57 -18.09 9.44
C LYS A 61 -13.04 -18.11 9.32
N ASN A 62 -12.51 -17.82 8.13
CA ASN A 62 -11.06 -17.75 7.90
C ASN A 62 -10.38 -16.73 8.84
N PHE A 63 -11.01 -15.57 9.06
CA PHE A 63 -10.49 -14.55 9.98
C PHE A 63 -10.55 -15.03 11.43
N ALA A 64 -11.67 -15.62 11.87
CA ALA A 64 -11.79 -16.19 13.21
C ALA A 64 -10.74 -17.28 13.46
N THR A 65 -10.55 -18.21 12.51
CA THR A 65 -9.53 -19.26 12.60
C THR A 65 -8.13 -18.68 12.75
N VAL A 66 -7.77 -17.64 11.97
CA VAL A 66 -6.45 -17.01 12.08
C VAL A 66 -6.28 -16.30 13.43
N LEU A 67 -7.32 -15.65 13.94
CA LEU A 67 -7.24 -14.90 15.20
C LEU A 67 -7.26 -15.79 16.45
N GLU A 68 -8.02 -16.88 16.43
CA GLU A 68 -8.24 -17.72 17.62
C GLU A 68 -7.41 -19.01 17.61
N ALA A 69 -7.19 -19.60 16.44
CA ALA A 69 -6.55 -20.91 16.28
C ALA A 69 -5.11 -20.84 15.77
N SER A 70 -4.50 -19.64 15.73
CA SER A 70 -3.10 -19.48 15.30
C SER A 70 -2.33 -18.46 16.14
N ASP A 71 -1.00 -18.51 16.08
CA ASP A 71 -0.10 -17.53 16.71
C ASP A 71 -0.09 -16.16 16.00
N PHE A 72 -0.91 -15.96 14.98
CA PHE A 72 -0.96 -14.74 14.19
C PHE A 72 -1.10 -13.46 15.02
N PRO A 73 -1.98 -13.35 16.04
CA PRO A 73 -2.09 -12.13 16.83
C PRO A 73 -0.77 -11.75 17.52
N ARG A 74 0.01 -12.73 17.96
CA ARG A 74 1.32 -12.51 18.57
C ARG A 74 2.34 -12.01 17.55
N TYR A 75 2.40 -12.63 16.38
CA TYR A 75 3.30 -12.18 15.31
C TYR A 75 2.95 -10.79 14.82
N PHE A 76 1.66 -10.50 14.65
CA PHE A 76 1.17 -9.18 14.29
C PHE A 76 1.57 -8.13 15.32
N LEU A 77 1.37 -8.41 16.61
CA LEU A 77 1.77 -7.50 17.69
C LEU A 77 3.28 -7.25 17.71
N ASN A 78 4.10 -8.29 17.53
CA ASN A 78 5.55 -8.14 17.43
C ASN A 78 5.94 -7.22 16.26
N SER A 79 5.34 -7.40 15.09
CA SER A 79 5.58 -6.53 13.93
C SER A 79 5.17 -5.08 14.17
N VAL A 80 4.02 -4.86 14.83
CA VAL A 80 3.58 -3.51 15.22
C VAL A 80 4.59 -2.86 16.18
N ILE A 81 5.02 -3.58 17.22
CA ILE A 81 6.00 -3.07 18.20
C ILE A 81 7.32 -2.71 17.49
N VAL A 82 7.84 -3.62 16.66
CA VAL A 82 9.12 -3.40 15.96
C VAL A 82 9.01 -2.25 14.96
N SER A 83 7.97 -2.20 14.14
CA SER A 83 7.81 -1.15 13.12
C SER A 83 7.62 0.24 13.75
N VAL A 84 6.78 0.36 14.77
CA VAL A 84 6.51 1.64 15.45
C VAL A 84 7.73 2.12 16.23
N SER A 85 8.39 1.24 16.99
CA SER A 85 9.61 1.61 17.73
C SER A 85 10.72 2.03 16.78
N THR A 86 10.93 1.31 15.68
CA THR A 86 11.91 1.66 14.66
C THR A 86 11.59 2.99 14.01
N ALA A 87 10.34 3.21 13.58
CA ALA A 87 9.92 4.47 12.96
C ALA A 87 10.14 5.65 13.91
N ALA A 88 9.81 5.50 15.20
CA ALA A 88 10.01 6.55 16.20
C ALA A 88 11.51 6.86 16.42
N LEU A 89 12.32 5.83 16.66
CA LEU A 89 13.77 5.99 16.88
C LEU A 89 14.46 6.60 15.66
N VAL A 90 14.18 6.07 14.46
CA VAL A 90 14.75 6.58 13.21
C VAL A 90 14.33 8.01 12.97
N THR A 91 13.07 8.37 13.21
CA THR A 91 12.59 9.75 13.04
C THR A 91 13.32 10.72 13.98
N VAL A 92 13.50 10.35 15.25
CA VAL A 92 14.24 11.17 16.22
C VAL A 92 15.69 11.36 15.76
N ILE A 93 16.38 10.28 15.43
CA ILE A 93 17.78 10.32 15.00
C ILE A 93 17.92 11.11 13.69
N ALA A 94 17.08 10.84 12.70
CA ALA A 94 17.09 11.53 11.41
C ALA A 94 16.80 13.03 11.56
N THR A 95 15.91 13.40 12.47
CA THR A 95 15.59 14.81 12.75
C THR A 95 16.78 15.52 13.40
N LEU A 96 17.43 14.89 14.38
CA LEU A 96 18.64 15.44 15.02
C LEU A 96 19.80 15.57 14.03
N ALA A 97 20.01 14.54 13.20
CA ALA A 97 21.02 14.55 12.14
C ALA A 97 20.71 15.63 11.08
N GLY A 98 19.46 15.71 10.64
CA GLY A 98 18.98 16.73 9.70
C GLY A 98 19.16 18.15 10.24
N TYR A 99 18.83 18.37 11.52
CA TYR A 99 19.06 19.63 12.20
C TYR A 99 20.54 19.98 12.26
N ALA A 100 21.40 19.02 12.62
CA ALA A 100 22.83 19.24 12.70
C ALA A 100 23.45 19.60 11.35
N MET A 101 23.05 18.89 10.28
CA MET A 101 23.46 19.19 8.90
C MET A 101 22.98 20.56 8.43
N SER A 102 21.74 20.93 8.77
CA SER A 102 21.17 22.23 8.41
C SER A 102 21.89 23.38 9.13
N ARG A 103 22.02 23.29 10.46
CA ARG A 103 22.44 24.43 11.29
C ARG A 103 23.93 24.52 11.58
N PHE A 104 24.66 23.42 11.75
CA PHE A 104 26.08 23.46 12.07
C PHE A 104 26.97 23.38 10.83
N THR A 105 28.17 23.95 10.91
CA THR A 105 29.22 23.83 9.89
C THR A 105 30.31 22.92 10.42
N PHE A 106 30.52 21.75 9.80
CA PHE A 106 31.56 20.79 10.17
C PHE A 106 32.36 20.35 8.94
N ARG A 107 33.58 19.84 9.17
CA ARG A 107 34.46 19.30 8.11
C ARG A 107 33.76 18.07 7.51
N GLY A 108 33.33 18.17 6.25
CA GLY A 108 32.52 17.16 5.54
C GLY A 108 31.16 17.65 5.00
N LYS A 109 30.71 18.86 5.35
CA LYS A 109 29.39 19.42 4.95
C LYS A 109 29.23 19.74 3.44
N ARG A 110 30.33 19.84 2.68
CA ARG A 110 30.35 20.24 1.25
C ARG A 110 31.11 19.24 0.36
N GLY A 111 31.01 17.94 0.67
CA GLY A 111 31.48 16.86 -0.20
C GLY A 111 30.33 16.36 -1.06
#